data_AF-A0A977L2U0-F1
#
_entry.id   AF-A0A977L2U0-F1
#
_cell.length_a   1.000
_cell.length_b   1.000
_cell.length_c   1.000
_cell.angle_alpha   90.00
_cell.angle_beta   90.00
_cell.angle_gamma   90.00
#
_symmetry.space_group_name_H-M   'P 1'
#
loop_
_entity.id
_entity.type
_entity.pdbx_description
1 polymer ?
#
loop_
_entity_poly.entity_id
_entity_poly.type
_entity_poly.pdbx_seq_one_letter_code
_entity_poly.pdbx_strand_id
1 'polypeptide(L)'
;MVALVLSIVYRQIAGISEAVRLLEEEGLLWVASLKVSKQAVSKRMMNVPAEIFAILLKEVLEKAAEKGKKLEAPSRRKMGKNKRKV
;
A
#
# COMPACT_ATOMS: atom_id res chain seq x y z
N MET A 1 -13.51 2.33 -3.74
CA MET A 1 -13.17 2.60 -2.33
C MET A 1 -11.73 2.19 -2.01
N VAL A 2 -11.30 0.96 -2.32
CA VAL A 2 -9.90 0.53 -2.10
C VAL A 2 -8.87 1.49 -2.72
N ALA A 3 -9.06 1.89 -3.99
CA ALA A 3 -8.14 2.83 -4.64
C ALA A 3 -8.03 4.18 -3.93
N LEU A 4 -9.13 4.67 -3.33
CA LEU A 4 -9.16 5.90 -2.56
C LEU A 4 -8.36 5.76 -1.25
N VAL A 5 -8.62 4.69 -0.49
CA VAL A 5 -7.91 4.42 0.77
C VAL A 5 -6.42 4.25 0.53
N LEU A 6 -6.04 3.45 -0.47
CA LEU A 6 -4.64 3.27 -0.84
C LEU A 6 -4.01 4.56 -1.34
N SER A 7 -4.72 5.41 -2.07
CA SER A 7 -4.16 6.69 -2.50
C SER A 7 -3.90 7.62 -1.31
N ILE A 8 -4.78 7.64 -0.32
CA ILE A 8 -4.57 8.43 0.91
C ILE A 8 -3.36 7.91 1.69
N VAL A 9 -3.23 6.59 1.87
CA VAL A 9 -2.16 5.98 2.68
C VAL A 9 -0.82 5.89 1.95
N TYR A 10 -0.81 5.52 0.66
CA TYR A 10 0.42 5.27 -0.10
C TYR A 10 0.94 6.53 -0.79
N ARG A 11 0.05 7.36 -1.36
CA ARG A 11 0.44 8.64 -2.00
C ARG A 11 0.45 9.81 -1.02
N GLN A 12 0.14 9.60 0.27
CA GLN A 12 0.15 10.63 1.31
C GLN A 12 -0.75 11.84 0.96
N ILE A 13 -1.91 11.60 0.36
CA ILE A 13 -2.83 12.68 -0.03
C ILE A 13 -3.40 13.36 1.22
N ALA A 14 -3.40 14.70 1.22
CA ALA A 14 -3.83 15.54 2.33
C ALA A 14 -5.37 15.55 2.52
N GLY A 15 -5.93 14.40 2.90
CA GLY A 15 -7.33 14.26 3.30
C GLY A 15 -8.33 14.10 2.14
N ILE A 16 -9.62 14.07 2.51
CA ILE A 16 -10.72 13.70 1.58
C ILE A 16 -10.94 14.74 0.49
N SER A 17 -10.80 16.04 0.78
CA SER A 17 -11.03 17.09 -0.24
C SER A 17 -10.07 16.92 -1.42
N GLU A 18 -8.79 16.74 -1.12
CA GLU A 18 -7.75 16.59 -2.15
C GLU A 18 -7.90 15.26 -2.88
N ALA A 19 -8.24 14.18 -2.17
CA ALA A 19 -8.48 12.89 -2.79
C ALA A 19 -9.68 12.92 -3.76
N VAL A 20 -10.73 13.71 -3.45
CA VAL A 20 -11.86 13.92 -4.34
C VAL A 20 -11.43 14.74 -5.56
N ARG A 21 -10.71 15.86 -5.37
CA ARG A 21 -10.22 16.67 -6.48
C ARG A 21 -9.39 15.84 -7.47
N LEU A 22 -8.43 15.06 -6.96
CA LEU A 22 -7.60 14.18 -7.78
C LEU A 22 -8.42 13.09 -8.49
N LEU A 23 -9.43 12.53 -7.83
CA LEU A 23 -10.34 11.57 -8.47
C LEU A 23 -11.15 12.20 -9.60
N GLU A 24 -11.52 13.47 -9.49
CA GLU A 24 -12.26 14.17 -10.53
C GLU A 24 -11.36 14.62 -11.70
N GLU A 25 -10.14 15.04 -11.43
CA GLU A 25 -9.24 15.59 -12.45
C GLU A 25 -8.40 14.51 -13.15
N GLU A 26 -7.81 13.60 -12.38
CA GLU A 26 -6.82 12.63 -12.87
C GLU A 26 -7.31 11.18 -12.78
N GLY A 27 -8.22 10.90 -11.84
CA GLY A 27 -8.50 9.54 -11.39
C GLY A 27 -7.57 9.09 -10.26
N LEU A 28 -7.74 7.85 -9.79
CA LEU A 28 -6.96 7.28 -8.68
C LEU A 28 -6.54 5.84 -8.97
N LEU A 29 -5.23 5.58 -9.03
CA LEU A 29 -4.65 4.26 -9.29
C LEU A 29 -5.25 3.63 -10.56
N TRP A 30 -6.03 2.56 -10.41
CA TRP A 30 -6.72 1.86 -11.50
C TRP A 30 -8.16 2.34 -11.74
N VAL A 31 -8.58 3.42 -11.07
CA VAL A 31 -9.91 4.02 -11.23
C VAL A 31 -9.77 5.28 -12.08
N ALA A 32 -10.49 5.30 -13.20
CA ALA A 32 -10.57 6.47 -14.07
C ALA A 32 -11.21 7.67 -13.36
N SER A 33 -11.06 8.87 -13.94
CA SER A 33 -11.69 10.09 -13.43
C SER A 33 -13.20 9.88 -13.23
N LEU A 34 -13.69 10.28 -12.06
CA LEU A 34 -15.09 10.14 -11.68
C LEU A 34 -15.55 11.33 -10.85
N LYS A 35 -16.58 12.03 -11.35
CA LYS A 35 -17.22 13.14 -10.65
C LYS A 35 -18.05 12.64 -9.47
N VAL A 36 -17.64 12.97 -8.24
CA VAL A 36 -18.31 12.53 -7.01
C VAL A 36 -18.26 13.62 -5.95
N SER A 37 -19.37 13.85 -5.25
CA SER A 37 -19.38 14.83 -4.19
C SER A 37 -18.52 14.38 -3.00
N LYS A 38 -17.86 15.36 -2.36
CA LYS A 38 -17.13 15.14 -1.09
C LYS A 38 -18.01 14.49 -0.03
N GLN A 39 -19.28 14.85 0.04
CA GLN A 39 -20.24 14.28 0.99
C GLN A 39 -20.51 12.79 0.72
N ALA A 40 -20.67 12.40 -0.55
CA ALA A 40 -20.87 11.00 -0.91
C ALA A 40 -19.63 10.16 -0.56
N VAL A 41 -18.43 10.68 -0.83
CA VAL A 41 -17.17 10.00 -0.48
C VAL A 41 -16.99 9.91 1.02
N SER A 42 -17.20 11.01 1.75
CA SER A 42 -17.13 11.04 3.22
C SER A 42 -18.11 10.03 3.84
N LYS A 43 -19.37 10.01 3.38
CA LYS A 43 -20.37 9.06 3.84
C LYS A 43 -19.94 7.62 3.56
N ARG A 44 -19.41 7.32 2.37
CA ARG A 44 -18.91 5.97 2.07
C ARG A 44 -17.75 5.58 2.98
N MET A 45 -16.79 6.47 3.20
CA MET A 45 -15.65 6.25 4.10
C MET A 45 -16.09 5.95 5.54
N MET A 46 -17.06 6.71 6.07
CA MET A 46 -17.62 6.47 7.40
C MET A 46 -18.37 5.14 7.53
N ASN A 47 -18.90 4.62 6.42
CA ASN A 47 -19.63 3.35 6.39
C ASN A 47 -18.79 2.19 5.84
N VAL A 48 -17.49 2.37 5.58
CA VAL A 48 -16.61 1.25 5.23
C VAL A 48 -16.50 0.34 6.46
N PRO A 49 -16.80 -0.97 6.32
CA PRO A 49 -16.63 -1.90 7.43
C PRO A 49 -15.17 -1.99 7.85
N ALA A 50 -14.87 -1.53 9.07
CA ALA A 50 -13.51 -1.51 9.61
C ALA A 50 -12.89 -2.92 9.69
N GLU A 51 -13.72 -3.93 9.94
CA GLU A 51 -13.29 -5.33 9.99
C GLU A 51 -12.69 -5.80 8.66
N ILE A 52 -13.34 -5.50 7.53
CA ILE A 52 -12.83 -5.86 6.21
C ILE A 52 -11.49 -5.15 5.95
N PHE A 53 -11.38 -3.88 6.35
CA PHE A 53 -10.13 -3.15 6.21
C PHE A 53 -9.00 -3.76 7.05
N ALA A 54 -9.29 -4.16 8.30
CA ALA A 54 -8.31 -4.79 9.19
C ALA A 54 -7.82 -6.15 8.65
N ILE A 55 -8.73 -6.98 8.14
CA ILE A 55 -8.40 -8.28 7.52
C ILE A 55 -7.48 -8.05 6.32
N LEU A 56 -7.87 -7.17 5.40
CA LEU A 56 -7.06 -6.87 4.21
C LEU A 56 -5.68 -6.29 4.57
N LEU A 57 -5.62 -5.37 5.53
CA LEU A 57 -4.36 -4.79 5.98
C LEU A 57 -3.45 -5.86 6.56
N LYS A 58 -3.98 -6.75 7.41
CA LYS A 58 -3.23 -7.87 8.00
C LYS A 58 -2.64 -8.76 6.90
N GLU A 59 -3.44 -9.20 5.94
CA GLU A 59 -2.97 -10.03 4.83
C GLU A 59 -1.88 -9.34 4.00
N VAL A 60 -2.00 -8.04 3.75
CA VAL A 60 -1.00 -7.26 3.02
C VAL A 60 0.30 -7.18 3.81
N LEU A 61 0.24 -6.93 5.12
CA LEU A 61 1.41 -6.86 5.99
C LEU A 61 2.14 -8.22 6.09
N GLU A 62 1.40 -9.31 6.19
CA GLU A 62 1.96 -10.67 6.20
C GLU A 62 2.69 -10.97 4.88
N LYS A 63 2.06 -10.71 3.74
CA LYS A 63 2.70 -10.87 2.41
C LYS A 63 3.91 -9.96 2.22
N ALA A 64 3.87 -8.74 2.74
CA ALA A 64 5.00 -7.82 2.68
C ALA A 64 6.18 -8.32 3.53
N ALA A 65 5.91 -8.84 4.73
CA ALA A 65 6.92 -9.44 5.60
C ALA A 65 7.57 -10.68 4.97
N GLU A 66 6.79 -11.54 4.31
CA GLU A 66 7.30 -12.69 3.57
C GLU A 66 8.21 -12.28 2.41
N LYS A 67 7.81 -11.27 1.63
CA LYS A 67 8.65 -10.71 0.56
C LYS A 67 9.93 -10.10 1.11
N GLY A 68 9.88 -9.39 2.23
CA GLY A 68 11.06 -8.84 2.91
C GLY A 68 12.05 -9.93 3.31
N LYS A 69 11.57 -11.05 3.88
CA LYS A 69 12.40 -12.23 4.20
C LYS A 69 13.03 -12.87 2.96
N LYS A 70 12.31 -12.88 1.83
CA LYS A 70 12.80 -13.44 0.56
C LYS A 70 13.90 -12.57 -0.08
N LEU A 71 14.00 -11.30 0.31
CA LEU A 71 15.03 -10.36 -0.13
C LEU A 71 16.29 -10.38 0.76
N GLU A 72 16.28 -11.10 1.89
CA GLU A 72 17.51 -11.43 2.61
C GLU A 72 18.35 -12.37 1.74
N ALA A 73 19.32 -11.79 1.03
CA ALA A 73 20.21 -12.46 0.10
C ALA A 73 20.87 -13.70 0.73
N PRO A 74 21.14 -14.77 -0.04
CA PRO A 74 21.74 -15.99 0.50
C PRO A 74 23.06 -15.65 1.16
N SER A 75 23.17 -16.06 2.44
CA SER A 75 24.36 -15.96 3.28
C SER A 75 25.63 -16.11 2.45
N ARG A 76 26.43 -15.04 2.41
CA ARG A 76 27.72 -14.95 1.70
C ARG A 76 28.49 -16.24 1.95
N ARG A 77 28.48 -17.15 0.96
CA ARG A 77 29.14 -18.45 1.02
C ARG A 77 30.51 -18.28 1.68
N LYS A 78 30.80 -19.12 2.67
CA LYS A 78 32.10 -19.29 3.32
C LYS A 78 33.19 -19.38 2.25
N MET A 79 33.77 -18.26 1.86
CA MET A 79 34.83 -18.22 0.86
C MET A 79 36.16 -18.34 1.59
N GLY A 80 36.67 -19.58 1.61
CA GLY A 80 38.10 -19.86 1.64
C GLY A 80 38.86 -19.51 2.92
N LYS A 81 38.70 -20.32 3.98
CA LYS A 81 39.88 -20.64 4.82
C LYS A 81 40.75 -21.62 4.03
N ASN A 82 41.57 -21.15 3.11
CA ASN A 82 42.61 -21.98 2.52
C ASN A 82 43.99 -21.34 2.68
N LYS A 83 44.70 -21.87 3.67
CA LYS A 83 46.15 -22.09 3.74
C LYS A 83 47.04 -21.08 2.99
N ARG A 84 47.59 -20.11 3.72
CA ARG A 84 48.96 -19.65 3.44
C ARG A 84 49.88 -20.26 4.50
N LYS A 85 50.40 -21.43 4.15
CA LYS A 85 51.69 -21.94 4.64
C LYS A 85 52.73 -21.35 3.70
N VAL A 86 53.53 -20.40 4.17
CA VAL A 86 54.93 -20.19 3.76
C VAL A 86 55.66 -19.68 4.99
#